data_AF-A0A1Y4ITY8-F1
#
_entry.id   AF-A0A1Y4ITY8-F1
#
_cell.length_a   1.000
_cell.length_b   1.000
_cell.length_c   1.000
_cell.angle_alpha   90.00
_cell.angle_beta   90.00
_cell.angle_gamma   90.00
#
_symmetry.space_group_name_H-M   'P 1'
#
loop_
_entity.id
_entity.type
_entity.pdbx_description
1 polymer ?
#
loop_
_entity_poly.entity_id
_entity_poly.type
_entity_poly.pdbx_seq_one_letter_code
_entity_poly.pdbx_strand_id
1 'polypeptide(L)'
;MEAWIGNGCLAVEYNGYKQLIQIVVKREQERILGLVGGDVRVFNALIHVMICAGLADGLFLAEIKDWYPEEWGMIHSYAKKHAVSGVQRTDFLTGLLKDAAQDILTGTEKLHVLYPDIIKEYMFLYYLDGDDIVELSRKLWNTVPEDYNAFLGRCLTDFQHEDHLIAFIREQSSDYGNLNAMAVRQSLLAFKIIASEEDARYFLQRDLEEYKYWKEVPVTAENSELCLQGLYLCVRQLFGWSRQESFEAIDLVVSFEAVGGLCVTKVQHLLEFAHYLIEKDCVTSAQNVIRKAEAALADLGDSEEKKELYLSIQREIIVSDVYYKKWDDIEKRQKEITQNTNFSNERQSELYAYVLFSGALKCQETLEWSGEHLLMFTDALQDYAEDYAAGRRGIYFNDKVHYYYLHAKLISTEVTATGAFLAGMREIALKWIDGLIDEIKNNMMISDFAGLLVGARALKVGFDDSVTDEMTAAYLEEADELLACYPDSELLAEKTIDLWETAYGEQYKSLYPEI
;
A
#
# COMPACT_ATOMS: atom_id res chain seq x y z
N MET A 1 -32.60 14.26 6.37
CA MET A 1 -33.46 15.23 5.63
C MET A 1 -33.92 16.37 6.55
N GLU A 2 -34.35 16.12 7.78
CA GLU A 2 -34.77 17.17 8.73
C GLU A 2 -33.64 18.10 9.22
N ALA A 3 -32.41 17.60 9.33
CA ALA A 3 -31.24 18.41 9.73
C ALA A 3 -30.83 19.50 8.69
N TRP A 4 -31.29 19.38 7.45
CA TRP A 4 -31.01 20.35 6.37
C TRP A 4 -31.95 21.56 6.43
N ILE A 5 -33.17 21.37 6.95
CA ILE A 5 -34.20 22.40 7.04
C ILE A 5 -33.94 23.34 8.22
N GLY A 6 -33.29 22.84 9.29
CA GLY A 6 -32.97 23.64 10.49
C GLY A 6 -31.85 24.67 10.32
N ASN A 7 -31.03 24.59 9.26
CA ASN A 7 -29.85 25.44 9.07
C ASN A 7 -30.02 26.53 7.99
N GLY A 8 -31.25 26.86 7.63
CA GLY A 8 -31.55 27.96 6.70
C GLY A 8 -31.06 27.77 5.27
N CYS A 9 -30.82 26.52 4.82
CA CYS A 9 -30.27 26.21 3.49
C CYS A 9 -28.92 26.91 3.18
N LEU A 10 -28.18 27.34 4.20
CA LEU A 10 -26.80 27.81 4.03
C LEU A 10 -25.89 26.59 3.89
N ALA A 11 -25.10 26.56 2.81
CA ALA A 11 -23.99 25.63 2.71
C ALA A 11 -23.05 25.90 3.90
N VAL A 12 -22.88 24.90 4.76
CA VAL A 12 -21.87 24.97 5.82
C VAL A 12 -20.54 24.78 5.14
N GLU A 13 -19.70 25.82 5.12
CA GLU A 13 -18.30 25.69 4.76
C GLU A 13 -17.62 24.85 5.86
N TYR A 14 -17.36 23.58 5.57
CA TYR A 14 -16.61 22.70 6.46
C TYR A 14 -15.12 22.90 6.18
N ASN A 15 -14.40 23.54 7.10
CA ASN A 15 -12.94 23.71 6.99
C ASN A 15 -12.17 22.42 7.41
N GLY A 16 -12.74 21.23 7.15
CA GLY A 16 -12.12 19.93 7.45
C GLY A 16 -13.10 18.85 7.94
N TYR A 17 -12.74 17.58 7.73
CA TYR A 17 -13.55 16.40 8.08
C TYR A 17 -13.85 16.28 9.59
N LYS A 18 -12.95 16.76 10.46
CA LYS A 18 -13.13 16.72 11.93
C LYS A 18 -14.35 17.48 12.42
N GLN A 19 -14.69 18.62 11.81
CA GLN A 19 -15.87 19.41 12.20
C GLN A 19 -17.18 18.67 11.89
N LEU A 20 -17.22 17.95 10.77
CA LEU A 20 -18.35 17.09 10.39
C LEU A 20 -18.52 15.95 11.41
N ILE A 21 -17.43 15.25 11.72
CA ILE A 21 -17.42 14.15 12.69
C ILE A 21 -17.88 14.66 14.06
N GLN A 22 -17.37 15.79 14.52
CA GLN A 22 -17.73 16.37 15.82
C GLN A 22 -19.23 16.65 15.93
N ILE A 23 -19.87 17.15 14.87
CA ILE A 23 -21.33 17.39 14.85
C ILE A 23 -22.10 16.07 14.93
N VAL A 24 -21.66 15.05 14.18
CA VAL A 24 -22.30 13.72 14.20
C VAL A 24 -22.18 13.11 15.59
N VAL A 25 -20.98 13.09 16.16
CA VAL A 25 -20.74 12.50 17.48
C VAL A 25 -21.49 13.27 18.56
N LYS A 26 -21.50 14.60 18.55
CA LYS A 26 -22.29 15.38 19.52
C LYS A 26 -23.79 15.05 19.48
N ARG A 27 -24.37 14.86 18.29
CA ARG A 27 -25.77 14.44 18.15
C ARG A 27 -26.01 13.04 18.72
N GLU A 28 -25.09 12.11 18.48
CA GLU A 28 -25.16 10.78 19.07
C GLU A 28 -24.99 10.81 20.60
N GLN A 29 -24.14 11.69 21.13
CA GLN A 29 -23.99 11.92 22.56
C GLN A 29 -25.31 12.34 23.19
N GLU A 30 -25.95 13.37 22.63
CA GLU A 30 -27.24 13.90 23.10
C GLU A 30 -28.34 12.84 23.01
N ARG A 31 -28.34 12.03 21.94
CA ARG A 31 -29.29 10.93 21.74
C ARG A 31 -29.14 9.85 22.81
N ILE A 32 -27.93 9.31 23.01
CA ILE A 32 -27.68 8.22 23.98
C ILE A 32 -27.90 8.73 25.41
N LEU A 33 -27.47 9.95 25.73
CA LEU A 33 -27.73 10.56 27.04
C LEU A 33 -29.23 10.74 27.29
N GLY A 34 -30.00 11.06 26.24
CA GLY A 34 -31.47 11.09 26.27
C GLY A 34 -32.09 9.73 26.59
N LEU A 35 -31.57 8.63 26.02
CA LEU A 35 -32.05 7.26 26.28
C LEU A 35 -31.93 6.87 27.76
N VAL A 36 -30.89 7.34 28.44
CA VAL A 36 -30.66 7.08 29.86
C VAL A 36 -31.19 8.19 30.78
N GLY A 37 -32.00 9.11 30.26
CA GLY A 37 -32.63 10.17 31.05
C GLY A 37 -31.63 11.12 31.72
N GLY A 38 -30.47 11.33 31.10
CA GLY A 38 -29.41 12.19 31.64
C GLY A 38 -28.50 11.53 32.69
N ASP A 39 -28.62 10.22 32.94
CA ASP A 39 -27.72 9.51 33.86
C ASP A 39 -26.34 9.28 33.21
N VAL A 40 -25.41 10.19 33.51
CA VAL A 40 -24.03 10.17 32.96
C VAL A 40 -23.30 8.87 33.28
N ARG A 41 -23.56 8.25 34.43
CA ARG A 41 -22.85 7.00 34.81
C ARG A 41 -23.27 5.85 33.90
N VAL A 42 -24.56 5.75 33.62
CA VAL A 42 -25.11 4.73 32.73
C VAL A 42 -24.72 5.02 31.28
N PHE A 43 -24.68 6.30 30.89
CA PHE A 43 -24.15 6.72 29.59
C PHE A 43 -22.71 6.22 29.39
N ASN A 44 -21.79 6.52 30.32
CA ASN A 44 -20.39 6.08 30.21
C ASN A 44 -20.28 4.55 30.15
N ALA A 45 -21.04 3.84 30.99
CA ALA A 45 -21.08 2.37 30.97
C ALA A 45 -21.58 1.81 29.62
N LEU A 46 -22.57 2.45 28.98
CA LEU A 46 -23.03 2.08 27.64
C LEU A 46 -21.95 2.31 26.59
N ILE A 47 -21.27 3.45 26.62
CA ILE A 47 -20.17 3.76 25.68
C ILE A 47 -19.05 2.71 25.80
N HIS A 48 -18.62 2.36 27.02
CA HIS A 48 -17.59 1.34 27.23
C HIS A 48 -18.01 0.00 26.61
N VAL A 49 -19.21 -0.49 26.93
CA VAL A 49 -19.74 -1.76 26.40
C VAL A 49 -19.87 -1.72 24.88
N MET A 50 -20.25 -0.58 24.30
CA MET A 50 -20.34 -0.41 22.85
C MET A 50 -18.96 -0.46 22.19
N ILE A 51 -17.96 0.23 22.72
CA ILE A 51 -16.60 0.17 22.17
C ILE A 51 -16.10 -1.28 22.21
N CYS A 52 -16.26 -1.97 23.35
CA CYS A 52 -15.88 -3.38 23.47
C CYS A 52 -16.60 -4.27 22.46
N ALA A 53 -17.93 -4.12 22.33
CA ALA A 53 -18.72 -4.92 21.39
C ALA A 53 -18.40 -4.59 19.92
N GLY A 54 -18.07 -3.34 19.62
CA GLY A 54 -17.67 -2.91 18.28
C GLY A 54 -16.31 -3.44 17.84
N LEU A 55 -15.43 -3.79 18.78
CA LEU A 55 -14.13 -4.38 18.52
C LEU A 55 -14.18 -5.91 18.40
N ALA A 56 -15.03 -6.57 19.18
CA ALA A 56 -15.11 -8.04 19.24
C ALA A 56 -16.06 -8.69 18.21
N ASP A 57 -16.35 -8.02 17.09
CA ASP A 57 -17.37 -8.42 16.10
C ASP A 57 -18.72 -8.80 16.73
N GLY A 58 -19.12 -7.98 17.71
CA GLY A 58 -20.32 -8.15 18.51
C GLY A 58 -20.17 -9.07 19.71
N LEU A 59 -20.67 -8.60 20.85
CA LEU A 59 -20.55 -9.29 22.14
C LEU A 59 -21.87 -9.96 22.55
N PHE A 60 -21.82 -11.19 23.05
CA PHE A 60 -23.03 -11.81 23.59
C PHE A 60 -23.48 -11.08 24.86
N LEU A 61 -24.78 -10.79 24.97
CA LEU A 61 -25.32 -10.07 26.14
C LEU A 61 -25.04 -10.81 27.47
N ALA A 62 -24.96 -12.14 27.42
CA ALA A 62 -24.59 -12.96 28.57
C ALA A 62 -23.11 -12.76 29.01
N GLU A 63 -22.22 -12.52 28.05
CA GLU A 63 -20.78 -12.37 28.27
C GLU A 63 -20.40 -10.97 28.77
N ILE A 64 -21.22 -9.94 28.47
CA ILE A 64 -20.98 -8.58 28.97
C ILE A 64 -20.83 -8.58 30.49
N LYS A 65 -21.66 -9.36 31.18
CA LYS A 65 -21.62 -9.47 32.65
C LYS A 65 -20.29 -10.01 33.15
N ASP A 66 -19.70 -10.95 32.42
CA ASP A 66 -18.50 -11.66 32.86
C ASP A 66 -17.24 -10.85 32.54
N TRP A 67 -17.25 -10.12 31.41
CA TRP A 67 -16.10 -9.32 30.97
C TRP A 67 -16.10 -7.91 31.59
N TYR A 68 -17.28 -7.32 31.82
CA TYR A 68 -17.46 -5.95 32.29
C TYR A 68 -18.52 -5.87 33.42
N PRO A 69 -18.25 -6.49 34.58
CA PRO A 69 -19.25 -6.67 35.64
C PRO A 69 -19.72 -5.36 36.27
N GLU A 70 -18.88 -4.33 36.33
CA GLU A 70 -19.22 -3.03 36.91
C GLU A 70 -20.15 -2.24 35.99
N GLU A 71 -19.76 -2.10 34.72
CA GLU A 71 -20.52 -1.42 33.68
C GLU A 71 -21.87 -2.12 33.48
N TRP A 72 -21.87 -3.46 33.39
CA TRP A 72 -23.10 -4.25 33.35
C TRP A 72 -23.97 -4.04 34.60
N GLY A 73 -23.35 -3.97 35.77
CA GLY A 73 -24.03 -3.68 37.03
C GLY A 73 -24.78 -2.35 37.02
N MET A 74 -24.17 -1.31 36.43
CA MET A 74 -24.79 0.02 36.29
C MET A 74 -25.97 -0.02 35.31
N ILE A 75 -25.77 -0.57 34.11
CA ILE A 75 -26.81 -0.66 33.07
C ILE A 75 -28.00 -1.51 33.56
N HIS A 76 -27.71 -2.65 34.19
CA HIS A 76 -28.76 -3.54 34.70
C HIS A 76 -29.50 -2.93 35.89
N SER A 77 -28.83 -2.17 36.76
CA SER A 77 -29.48 -1.44 37.85
C SER A 77 -30.39 -0.34 37.34
N TYR A 78 -29.99 0.34 36.25
CA TYR A 78 -30.84 1.30 35.55
C TYR A 78 -32.11 0.63 35.00
N ALA A 79 -31.97 -0.49 34.29
CA ALA A 79 -33.11 -1.26 33.78
C ALA A 79 -34.05 -1.74 34.92
N LYS A 80 -33.51 -2.12 36.09
CA LYS A 80 -34.33 -2.48 37.25
C LYS A 80 -35.19 -1.34 37.78
N LYS A 81 -34.69 -0.10 37.71
CA LYS A 81 -35.37 1.10 38.18
C LYS A 81 -36.44 1.58 37.20
N HIS A 82 -36.25 1.33 35.91
CA HIS A 82 -37.08 1.88 34.83
C HIS A 82 -37.99 0.85 34.14
N ALA A 83 -37.86 -0.45 34.44
CA ALA A 83 -38.71 -1.51 33.88
C ALA A 83 -39.22 -2.52 34.91
N VAL A 84 -40.44 -3.01 34.68
CA VAL A 84 -41.13 -4.03 35.50
C VAL A 84 -40.42 -5.38 35.36
N SER A 85 -40.36 -6.16 36.44
CA SER A 85 -39.69 -7.47 36.47
C SER A 85 -40.27 -8.47 35.46
N GLY A 86 -39.42 -9.40 35.00
CA GLY A 86 -39.79 -10.45 34.03
C GLY A 86 -39.35 -10.08 32.62
N VAL A 87 -40.05 -10.60 31.60
CA VAL A 87 -39.72 -10.42 30.18
C VAL A 87 -39.60 -8.94 29.79
N GLN A 88 -40.46 -8.06 30.33
CA GLN A 88 -40.42 -6.62 30.08
C GLN A 88 -39.09 -5.95 30.45
N ARG A 89 -38.41 -6.43 31.50
CA ARG A 89 -37.09 -5.89 31.88
C ARG A 89 -36.00 -6.34 30.92
N THR A 90 -36.07 -7.59 30.47
CA THR A 90 -35.15 -8.12 29.47
C THR A 90 -35.33 -7.38 28.15
N ASP A 91 -36.56 -7.21 27.68
CA ASP A 91 -36.88 -6.47 26.46
C ASP A 91 -36.42 -5.00 26.54
N PHE A 92 -36.63 -4.35 27.70
CA PHE A 92 -36.15 -2.98 27.92
C PHE A 92 -34.62 -2.90 27.86
N LEU A 93 -33.91 -3.84 28.49
CA LEU A 93 -32.45 -3.86 28.51
C LEU A 93 -31.88 -4.12 27.11
N THR A 94 -32.43 -5.08 26.39
CA THR A 94 -32.04 -5.35 25.00
C THR A 94 -32.36 -4.16 24.10
N GLY A 95 -33.54 -3.55 24.24
CA GLY A 95 -33.91 -2.34 23.50
C GLY A 95 -32.95 -1.18 23.77
N LEU A 96 -32.62 -0.91 25.04
CA LEU A 96 -31.66 0.14 25.41
C LEU A 96 -30.29 -0.06 24.75
N LEU A 97 -29.77 -1.28 24.78
CA LEU A 97 -28.46 -1.59 24.18
C LEU A 97 -28.50 -1.48 22.66
N LYS A 98 -29.55 -2.00 22.01
CA LYS A 98 -29.70 -1.94 20.55
C LYS A 98 -29.91 -0.52 20.06
N ASP A 99 -30.75 0.26 20.73
CA ASP A 99 -30.96 1.66 20.41
C ASP A 99 -29.66 2.46 20.59
N ALA A 100 -28.91 2.22 21.68
CA ALA A 100 -27.62 2.89 21.89
C ALA A 100 -26.60 2.54 20.79
N ALA A 101 -26.51 1.28 20.40
CA ALA A 101 -25.56 0.78 19.40
C ALA A 101 -25.97 0.98 17.93
N GLN A 102 -27.16 1.54 17.68
CA GLN A 102 -27.81 1.57 16.36
C GLN A 102 -27.96 0.17 15.73
N ASP A 103 -28.13 -0.86 16.57
CA ASP A 103 -28.28 -2.24 16.14
C ASP A 103 -29.67 -2.46 15.55
N ILE A 104 -29.76 -2.57 14.23
CA ILE A 104 -31.01 -2.85 13.51
C ILE A 104 -31.29 -4.35 13.37
N LEU A 105 -30.41 -5.23 13.85
CA LEU A 105 -30.55 -6.68 13.71
C LEU A 105 -31.53 -7.22 14.76
N THR A 106 -32.69 -7.68 14.30
CA THR A 106 -33.71 -8.29 15.16
C THR A 106 -33.41 -9.76 15.44
N GLY A 107 -33.55 -10.21 16.69
CA GLY A 107 -33.43 -11.62 17.09
C GLY A 107 -32.02 -12.13 17.41
N THR A 108 -31.01 -11.26 17.40
CA THR A 108 -29.64 -11.58 17.83
C THR A 108 -29.48 -11.47 19.36
N GLU A 109 -28.84 -12.47 19.98
CA GLU A 109 -28.38 -12.44 21.39
C GLU A 109 -27.04 -11.68 21.55
N LYS A 110 -26.49 -11.18 20.43
CA LYS A 110 -25.30 -10.35 20.36
C LYS A 110 -25.68 -8.87 20.23
N LEU A 111 -24.89 -8.02 20.88
CA LEU A 111 -24.87 -6.59 20.66
C LEU A 111 -23.93 -6.27 19.50
N HIS A 112 -24.46 -5.78 18.38
CA HIS A 112 -23.65 -5.28 17.26
C HIS A 112 -23.61 -3.76 17.26
N VAL A 113 -22.42 -3.19 17.01
CA VAL A 113 -22.24 -1.74 16.94
C VAL A 113 -22.04 -1.34 15.48
N LEU A 114 -23.08 -0.77 14.88
CA LEU A 114 -23.16 -0.51 13.43
C LEU A 114 -22.68 0.89 13.04
N TYR A 115 -21.98 1.59 13.92
CA TYR A 115 -21.33 2.84 13.58
C TYR A 115 -20.19 2.60 12.56
N PRO A 116 -19.96 3.53 11.62
CA PRO A 116 -18.74 3.55 10.82
C PRO A 116 -17.49 3.64 11.72
N ASP A 117 -16.37 3.05 11.31
CA ASP A 117 -15.15 2.97 12.14
C ASP A 117 -14.66 4.34 12.60
N ILE A 118 -14.59 5.33 11.70
CA ILE A 118 -14.19 6.71 12.02
C ILE A 118 -15.06 7.36 13.12
N ILE A 119 -16.34 6.96 13.24
CA ILE A 119 -17.22 7.43 14.30
C ILE A 119 -16.91 6.72 15.61
N LYS A 120 -16.65 5.40 15.59
CA LYS A 120 -16.23 4.65 16.79
C LYS A 120 -14.92 5.18 17.35
N GLU A 121 -13.96 5.46 16.48
CA GLU A 121 -12.65 6.00 16.83
C GLU A 121 -12.79 7.40 17.46
N TYR A 122 -13.60 8.28 16.86
CA TYR A 122 -13.85 9.59 17.46
C TYR A 122 -14.64 9.51 18.77
N MET A 123 -15.58 8.58 18.91
CA MET A 123 -16.27 8.32 20.17
C MET A 123 -15.30 7.88 21.27
N PHE A 124 -14.35 6.99 20.95
CA PHE A 124 -13.30 6.58 21.87
C PHE A 124 -12.44 7.76 22.33
N LEU A 125 -12.08 8.67 21.42
CA LEU A 125 -11.25 9.84 21.75
C LEU A 125 -12.00 10.95 22.50
N TYR A 126 -13.30 11.11 22.24
CA TYR A 126 -14.07 12.24 22.75
C TYR A 126 -14.89 11.93 24.01
N TYR A 127 -15.26 10.66 24.22
CA TYR A 127 -16.07 10.26 25.37
C TYR A 127 -15.28 9.66 26.52
N LEU A 128 -14.01 9.31 26.30
CA LEU A 128 -13.15 8.74 27.32
C LEU A 128 -12.06 9.74 27.69
N ASP A 129 -11.93 9.99 28.98
CA ASP A 129 -10.81 10.77 29.49
C ASP A 129 -9.56 9.88 29.57
N GLY A 130 -8.38 10.48 29.81
CA GLY A 130 -7.10 9.73 29.82
C GLY A 130 -7.09 8.52 30.76
N ASP A 131 -7.66 8.66 31.95
CA ASP A 131 -7.76 7.56 32.93
C ASP A 131 -8.67 6.43 32.43
N ASP A 132 -9.78 6.76 31.77
CA ASP A 132 -10.72 5.79 31.19
C ASP A 132 -10.09 5.03 30.01
N ILE A 133 -9.31 5.74 29.17
CA ILE A 133 -8.55 5.13 28.07
C ILE A 133 -7.57 4.09 28.63
N VAL A 134 -6.83 4.41 29.71
CA VAL A 134 -5.89 3.47 30.32
C VAL A 134 -6.60 2.23 30.86
N GLU A 135 -7.69 2.42 31.60
CA GLU A 135 -8.44 1.30 32.19
C GLU A 135 -9.04 0.40 31.11
N LEU A 136 -9.69 1.01 30.12
CA LEU A 136 -10.32 0.29 29.02
C LEU A 136 -9.28 -0.44 28.15
N SER A 137 -8.15 0.21 27.85
CA SER A 137 -7.06 -0.40 27.09
C SER A 137 -6.51 -1.66 27.75
N ARG A 138 -6.35 -1.64 29.08
CA ARG A 138 -5.91 -2.83 29.83
C ARG A 138 -6.91 -3.98 29.71
N LYS A 139 -8.22 -3.68 29.73
CA LYS A 139 -9.26 -4.70 29.54
C LYS A 139 -9.23 -5.24 28.11
N LEU A 140 -9.10 -4.38 27.10
CA LEU A 140 -9.14 -4.75 25.69
C LEU A 140 -7.90 -5.53 25.24
N TRP A 141 -6.69 -5.16 25.67
CA TRP A 141 -5.48 -5.96 25.39
C TRP A 141 -5.51 -7.36 26.02
N ASN A 142 -6.27 -7.56 27.10
CA ASN A 142 -6.43 -8.87 27.72
C ASN A 142 -7.54 -9.73 27.08
N THR A 143 -8.44 -9.12 26.31
CA THR A 143 -9.63 -9.80 25.76
C THR A 143 -9.57 -9.96 24.25
N VAL A 144 -9.22 -8.89 23.52
CA VAL A 144 -9.17 -8.82 22.04
C VAL A 144 -7.94 -8.02 21.56
N PRO A 145 -6.70 -8.49 21.85
CA PRO A 145 -5.48 -7.72 21.61
C PRO A 145 -5.26 -7.34 20.14
N GLU A 146 -5.47 -8.26 19.21
CA GLU A 146 -5.22 -8.02 17.78
C GLU A 146 -6.18 -6.96 17.21
N ASP A 147 -7.49 -7.13 17.43
CA ASP A 147 -8.52 -6.19 16.98
C ASP A 147 -8.35 -4.82 17.64
N TYR A 148 -7.97 -4.79 18.91
CA TYR A 148 -7.72 -3.54 19.61
C TYR A 148 -6.45 -2.83 19.15
N ASN A 149 -5.38 -3.57 18.85
CA ASN A 149 -4.17 -2.99 18.27
C ASN A 149 -4.47 -2.37 16.89
N ALA A 150 -5.26 -3.05 16.06
CA ALA A 150 -5.69 -2.52 14.77
C ALA A 150 -6.53 -1.25 14.93
N PHE A 151 -7.47 -1.23 15.88
CA PHE A 151 -8.29 -0.07 16.19
C PHE A 151 -7.46 1.13 16.68
N LEU A 152 -6.59 0.94 17.68
CA LEU A 152 -5.74 2.02 18.16
C LEU A 152 -4.76 2.51 17.10
N GLY A 153 -4.25 1.60 16.25
CA GLY A 153 -3.43 1.97 15.11
C GLY A 153 -4.16 2.92 14.17
N ARG A 154 -5.43 2.62 13.83
CA ARG A 154 -6.28 3.53 13.05
C ARG A 154 -6.56 4.86 13.75
N CYS A 155 -6.85 4.84 15.05
CA CYS A 155 -7.00 6.09 15.82
C CYS A 155 -5.77 6.99 15.68
N LEU A 156 -4.56 6.43 15.74
CA LEU A 156 -3.31 7.18 15.59
C LEU A 156 -3.07 7.67 14.16
N THR A 157 -3.54 6.96 13.14
CA THR A 157 -3.42 7.40 11.73
C THR A 157 -4.48 8.42 11.34
N ASP A 158 -5.68 8.31 11.88
CA ASP A 158 -6.83 9.15 11.49
C ASP A 158 -6.90 10.44 12.32
N PHE A 159 -6.33 10.42 13.53
CA PHE A 159 -6.32 11.54 14.49
C PHE A 159 -4.89 11.89 14.96
N GLN A 160 -4.05 12.29 14.02
CA GLN A 160 -2.59 12.41 14.17
C GLN A 160 -2.07 13.52 15.10
N HIS A 161 -2.95 14.45 15.49
CA HIS A 161 -2.63 15.57 16.39
C HIS A 161 -3.23 15.37 17.78
N GLU A 162 -3.75 14.18 18.08
CA GLU A 162 -4.31 13.89 19.39
C GLU A 162 -3.18 13.59 20.38
N ASP A 163 -2.60 14.65 20.93
CA ASP A 163 -1.46 14.60 21.85
C ASP A 163 -1.72 13.68 23.05
N HIS A 164 -2.97 13.57 23.51
CA HIS A 164 -3.34 12.69 24.61
C HIS A 164 -3.20 11.21 24.23
N LEU A 165 -3.59 10.82 23.01
CA LEU A 165 -3.47 9.44 22.51
C LEU A 165 -1.99 9.10 22.25
N ILE A 166 -1.22 10.04 21.71
CA ILE A 166 0.22 9.90 21.49
C ILE A 166 0.96 9.77 22.82
N ALA A 167 0.62 10.61 23.81
CA ALA A 167 1.19 10.54 25.15
C ALA A 167 0.85 9.20 25.82
N PHE A 168 -0.40 8.76 25.72
CA PHE A 168 -0.85 7.47 26.23
C PHE A 168 -0.03 6.31 25.64
N ILE A 169 0.11 6.23 24.31
CA ILE A 169 0.85 5.11 23.73
C ILE A 169 2.35 5.15 24.04
N ARG A 170 2.94 6.35 24.13
CA ARG A 170 4.34 6.53 24.54
C ARG A 170 4.57 6.13 26.00
N GLU A 171 3.62 6.42 26.88
CA GLU A 171 3.67 5.98 28.28
C GLU A 171 3.54 4.46 28.38
N GLN A 172 2.55 3.85 27.73
CA GLN A 172 2.34 2.39 27.80
C GLN A 172 3.51 1.59 27.19
N SER A 173 4.16 2.12 26.16
CA SER A 173 5.31 1.50 25.50
C SER A 173 6.66 1.84 26.16
N SER A 174 6.67 2.69 27.19
CA SER A 174 7.87 2.92 28.01
C SER A 174 8.22 1.69 28.86
N ASP A 175 7.22 0.85 29.16
CA ASP A 175 7.43 -0.54 29.53
C ASP A 175 7.68 -1.36 28.26
N TYR A 176 8.95 -1.70 28.01
CA TYR A 176 9.36 -2.50 26.86
C TYR A 176 8.85 -3.95 26.88
N GLY A 177 8.19 -4.38 27.96
CA GLY A 177 7.45 -5.65 28.02
C GLY A 177 6.03 -5.55 27.45
N ASN A 178 5.48 -4.35 27.25
CA ASN A 178 4.15 -4.16 26.68
C ASN A 178 4.19 -4.22 25.14
N LEU A 179 4.29 -5.43 24.60
CA LEU A 179 4.40 -5.69 23.16
C LEU A 179 3.22 -5.11 22.36
N ASN A 180 2.02 -5.11 22.92
CA ASN A 180 0.84 -4.52 22.27
C ASN A 180 0.98 -3.01 22.09
N ALA A 181 1.42 -2.29 23.14
CA ALA A 181 1.66 -0.87 23.03
C ALA A 181 2.78 -0.54 22.04
N MET A 182 3.84 -1.36 22.00
CA MET A 182 4.92 -1.23 21.02
C MET A 182 4.42 -1.43 19.59
N ALA A 183 3.60 -2.46 19.35
CA ALA A 183 3.01 -2.73 18.05
C ALA A 183 2.16 -1.55 17.56
N VAL A 184 1.25 -1.05 18.41
CA VAL A 184 0.42 0.12 18.09
C VAL A 184 1.27 1.36 17.83
N ARG A 185 2.34 1.58 18.60
CA ARG A 185 3.25 2.73 18.46
C ARG A 185 3.89 2.83 17.07
N GLN A 186 4.08 1.71 16.36
CA GLN A 186 4.56 1.73 14.98
C GLN A 186 3.64 2.54 14.04
N SER A 187 2.35 2.67 14.37
CA SER A 187 1.38 3.46 13.59
C SER A 187 1.72 4.95 13.55
N LEU A 188 2.48 5.46 14.53
CA LEU A 188 3.02 6.82 14.49
C LEU A 188 3.95 7.07 13.30
N LEU A 189 4.52 6.00 12.72
CA LEU A 189 5.41 6.03 11.57
C LEU A 189 4.73 5.58 10.27
N ALA A 190 3.42 5.35 10.27
CA ALA A 190 2.69 4.88 9.09
C ALA A 190 2.37 5.99 8.08
N PHE A 191 2.49 7.26 8.48
CA PHE A 191 2.04 8.39 7.68
C PHE A 191 2.96 8.71 6.51
N LYS A 192 2.39 8.92 5.31
CA LYS A 192 3.19 9.17 4.09
C LYS A 192 2.89 10.51 3.40
N ILE A 193 1.79 11.19 3.76
CA ILE A 193 1.29 12.35 2.99
C ILE A 193 0.92 13.49 3.93
N ILE A 194 1.75 14.51 4.03
CA ILE A 194 1.47 15.69 4.85
C ILE A 194 0.68 16.70 4.00
N ALA A 195 -0.50 17.12 4.49
CA ALA A 195 -1.29 18.13 3.80
C ALA A 195 -0.62 19.50 3.90
N SER A 196 -0.84 20.38 2.91
CA SER A 196 -0.17 21.69 2.81
C SER A 196 -0.43 22.63 3.98
N GLU A 197 -1.51 22.41 4.73
CA GLU A 197 -1.92 23.20 5.90
C GLU A 197 -1.36 22.68 7.23
N GLU A 198 -0.76 21.49 7.25
CA GLU A 198 -0.22 20.89 8.46
C GLU A 198 1.22 21.34 8.75
N ASP A 199 1.60 21.32 10.04
CA ASP A 199 2.95 21.69 10.45
C ASP A 199 3.95 20.55 10.19
N ALA A 200 4.66 20.65 9.06
CA ALA A 200 5.73 19.72 8.71
C ALA A 200 6.80 19.55 9.83
N ARG A 201 7.04 20.58 10.66
CA ARG A 201 8.02 20.48 11.76
C ARG A 201 7.52 19.58 12.88
N TYR A 202 6.22 19.55 13.14
CA TYR A 202 5.62 18.64 14.11
C TYR A 202 5.90 17.18 13.73
N PHE A 203 5.63 16.83 12.47
CA PHE A 203 5.84 15.46 11.98
C PHE A 203 7.31 15.06 11.95
N LEU A 204 8.20 15.94 11.47
CA LEU A 204 9.65 15.67 11.53
C LEU A 204 10.12 15.45 12.98
N GLN A 205 9.68 16.29 13.92
CA GLN A 205 10.05 16.14 15.33
C GLN A 205 9.53 14.83 15.92
N ARG A 206 8.28 14.46 15.61
CA ARG A 206 7.70 13.16 15.98
C ARG A 206 8.54 12.01 15.45
N ASP A 207 8.88 12.00 14.17
CA ASP A 207 9.63 10.91 13.55
C ASP A 207 11.06 10.77 14.13
N LEU A 208 11.70 11.89 14.50
CA LEU A 208 12.99 11.90 15.21
C LEU A 208 12.87 11.34 16.64
N GLU A 209 11.78 11.66 17.35
CA GLU A 209 11.49 11.10 18.67
C GLU A 209 11.22 9.59 18.62
N GLU A 210 10.49 9.14 17.61
CA GLU A 210 10.25 7.71 17.39
C GLU A 210 11.53 6.98 17.01
N TYR A 211 12.38 7.56 16.15
CA TYR A 211 13.71 7.00 15.88
C TYR A 211 14.55 6.86 17.16
N LYS A 212 14.56 7.90 18.01
CA LYS A 212 15.26 7.84 19.29
C LYS A 212 14.73 6.70 20.16
N TYR A 213 13.42 6.55 20.26
CA TYR A 213 12.80 5.46 21.00
C TYR A 213 13.25 4.10 20.47
N TRP A 214 13.00 3.80 19.19
CA TRP A 214 13.29 2.49 18.58
C TRP A 214 14.79 2.13 18.61
N LYS A 215 15.67 3.14 18.59
CA LYS A 215 17.12 2.97 18.76
C LYS A 215 17.52 2.59 20.20
N GLU A 216 16.78 3.07 21.20
CA GLU A 216 17.09 2.90 22.63
C GLU A 216 16.43 1.65 23.24
N VAL A 217 15.41 1.07 22.59
CA VAL A 217 14.74 -0.15 23.07
C VAL A 217 15.73 -1.32 23.15
N PRO A 218 15.89 -1.96 24.32
CA PRO A 218 16.64 -3.21 24.45
C PRO A 218 15.95 -4.34 23.67
N VAL A 219 16.68 -4.92 22.72
CA VAL A 219 16.18 -6.03 21.90
C VAL A 219 16.19 -7.33 22.72
N THR A 220 15.03 -7.98 22.79
CA THR A 220 14.82 -9.30 23.38
C THR A 220 14.25 -10.25 22.33
N ALA A 221 14.22 -11.56 22.62
CA ALA A 221 13.61 -12.52 21.69
C ALA A 221 12.13 -12.19 21.39
N GLU A 222 11.39 -11.68 22.38
CA GLU A 222 9.94 -11.42 22.32
C GLU A 222 9.60 -10.13 21.56
N ASN A 223 10.46 -9.11 21.59
CA ASN A 223 10.20 -7.81 20.94
C ASN A 223 11.00 -7.57 19.66
N SER A 224 11.91 -8.48 19.29
CA SER A 224 12.85 -8.32 18.18
C SER A 224 12.18 -7.98 16.84
N GLU A 225 11.08 -8.64 16.50
CA GLU A 225 10.32 -8.35 15.27
C GLU A 225 9.74 -6.94 15.27
N LEU A 226 9.17 -6.51 16.40
CA LEU A 226 8.61 -5.17 16.57
C LEU A 226 9.69 -4.09 16.49
N CYS A 227 10.86 -4.33 17.10
CA CYS A 227 11.98 -3.41 17.05
C CYS A 227 12.57 -3.30 15.62
N LEU A 228 12.69 -4.42 14.91
CA LEU A 228 13.16 -4.46 13.53
C LEU A 228 12.22 -3.66 12.61
N GLN A 229 10.91 -3.92 12.69
CA GLN A 229 9.88 -3.22 11.93
C GLN A 229 9.83 -1.73 12.29
N GLY A 230 9.90 -1.38 13.59
CA GLY A 230 9.91 0.00 14.05
C GLY A 230 11.08 0.81 13.50
N LEU A 231 12.30 0.25 13.56
CA LEU A 231 13.49 0.86 12.96
C LEU A 231 13.36 0.98 11.43
N TYR A 232 12.82 -0.03 10.76
CA TYR A 232 12.60 0.02 9.32
C TYR A 232 11.59 1.13 8.92
N LEU A 233 10.51 1.30 9.67
CA LEU A 233 9.58 2.39 9.46
C LEU A 233 10.27 3.76 9.67
N CYS A 234 11.17 3.89 10.66
CA CYS A 234 11.99 5.09 10.81
C CYS A 234 12.88 5.35 9.59
N VAL A 235 13.47 4.32 8.97
CA VAL A 235 14.25 4.48 7.72
C VAL A 235 13.42 5.18 6.66
N ARG A 236 12.19 4.69 6.42
CA ARG A 236 11.30 5.23 5.39
C ARG A 236 10.96 6.69 5.65
N GLN A 237 10.55 7.01 6.88
CA GLN A 237 10.16 8.37 7.26
C GLN A 237 11.32 9.34 7.18
N LEU A 238 12.43 9.01 7.84
CA LEU A 238 13.61 9.86 7.89
C LEU A 238 14.24 10.05 6.50
N PHE A 239 14.17 9.04 5.63
CA PHE A 239 14.63 9.19 4.26
C PHE A 239 13.75 10.17 3.47
N GLY A 240 12.41 10.11 3.64
CA GLY A 240 11.49 11.10 3.07
C GLY A 240 11.82 12.53 3.49
N TRP A 241 12.29 12.71 4.73
CA TRP A 241 12.79 13.98 5.26
C TRP A 241 14.23 14.34 4.86
N SER A 242 14.90 13.52 4.05
CA SER A 242 16.31 13.69 3.67
C SER A 242 17.26 13.75 4.89
N ARG A 243 16.96 12.98 5.94
CA ARG A 243 17.72 12.94 7.19
C ARG A 243 18.79 11.86 7.14
N GLN A 244 19.99 12.16 7.64
CA GLN A 244 21.10 11.21 7.71
C GLN A 244 20.80 10.03 8.65
N GLU A 245 19.98 10.28 9.67
CA GLU A 245 19.49 9.31 10.64
C GLU A 245 18.81 8.10 9.97
N SER A 246 18.32 8.24 8.73
CA SER A 246 17.80 7.11 7.93
C SER A 246 18.85 6.04 7.64
N PHE A 247 20.08 6.44 7.30
CA PHE A 247 21.17 5.50 7.03
C PHE A 247 21.72 4.89 8.32
N GLU A 248 21.72 5.65 9.42
CA GLU A 248 22.02 5.10 10.74
C GLU A 248 20.99 4.05 11.16
N ALA A 249 19.70 4.29 10.92
CA ALA A 249 18.64 3.32 11.16
C ALA A 249 18.81 2.05 10.32
N ILE A 250 19.26 2.17 9.06
CA ILE A 250 19.62 1.01 8.24
C ILE A 250 20.80 0.22 8.82
N ASP A 251 21.84 0.89 9.32
CA ASP A 251 22.95 0.19 9.99
C ASP A 251 22.47 -0.59 11.21
N LEU A 252 21.52 -0.03 11.97
CA LEU A 252 20.89 -0.73 13.09
C LEU A 252 20.07 -1.93 12.62
N VAL A 253 19.25 -1.81 11.57
CA VAL A 253 18.49 -2.94 10.98
C VAL A 253 19.43 -4.09 10.59
N VAL A 254 20.57 -3.79 9.97
CA VAL A 254 21.56 -4.82 9.60
C VAL A 254 22.14 -5.54 10.82
N SER A 255 22.33 -4.81 11.92
CA SER A 255 22.94 -5.33 13.15
C SER A 255 22.07 -6.31 13.95
N PHE A 256 20.78 -6.47 13.59
CA PHE A 256 19.90 -7.45 14.24
C PHE A 256 20.41 -8.86 14.03
N GLU A 257 20.50 -9.62 15.13
CA GLU A 257 20.91 -11.02 15.11
C GLU A 257 19.99 -11.84 14.21
N ALA A 258 20.58 -12.68 13.36
CA ALA A 258 19.85 -13.56 12.46
C ALA A 258 19.26 -14.74 13.23
N VAL A 259 18.09 -14.56 13.86
CA VAL A 259 17.38 -15.62 14.58
C VAL A 259 16.08 -15.96 13.85
N GLY A 260 15.97 -17.19 13.35
CA GLY A 260 14.75 -17.71 12.73
C GLY A 260 14.23 -16.85 11.56
N GLY A 261 12.92 -16.58 11.53
CA GLY A 261 12.24 -15.80 10.49
C GLY A 261 12.66 -14.33 10.37
N LEU A 262 13.29 -13.76 11.40
CA LEU A 262 13.75 -12.35 11.39
C LEU A 262 14.79 -12.08 10.32
N CYS A 263 15.60 -13.08 9.96
CA CYS A 263 16.61 -12.91 8.92
C CYS A 263 15.95 -12.69 7.55
N VAL A 264 14.84 -13.37 7.27
CA VAL A 264 14.04 -13.17 6.04
C VAL A 264 13.45 -11.76 6.03
N THR A 265 12.77 -11.35 7.10
CA THR A 265 12.18 -10.01 7.23
C THR A 265 13.24 -8.91 7.10
N LYS A 266 14.42 -9.10 7.68
CA LYS A 266 15.57 -8.18 7.56
C LYS A 266 16.00 -8.02 6.10
N VAL A 267 16.15 -9.11 5.35
CA VAL A 267 16.52 -9.04 3.92
C VAL A 267 15.41 -8.37 3.12
N GLN A 268 14.13 -8.66 3.40
CA GLN A 268 12.99 -8.02 2.75
C GLN A 268 12.96 -6.50 2.96
N HIS A 269 13.19 -6.03 4.18
CA HIS A 269 13.27 -4.59 4.48
C HIS A 269 14.44 -3.90 3.76
N LEU A 270 15.62 -4.52 3.74
CA LEU A 270 16.77 -4.00 3.01
C LEU A 270 16.47 -3.94 1.50
N LEU A 271 15.80 -4.95 0.96
CA LEU A 271 15.37 -4.99 -0.43
C LEU A 271 14.33 -3.93 -0.77
N GLU A 272 13.28 -3.78 0.04
CA GLU A 272 12.25 -2.74 -0.16
C GLU A 272 12.90 -1.34 -0.17
N PHE A 273 13.88 -1.09 0.71
CA PHE A 273 14.58 0.19 0.71
C PHE A 273 15.55 0.36 -0.47
N ALA A 274 16.29 -0.69 -0.85
CA ALA A 274 17.14 -0.65 -2.04
C ALA A 274 16.33 -0.39 -3.32
N HIS A 275 15.20 -1.08 -3.46
CA HIS A 275 14.24 -0.87 -4.54
C HIS A 275 13.76 0.57 -4.57
N TYR A 276 13.26 1.09 -3.45
CA TYR A 276 12.82 2.49 -3.35
C TYR A 276 13.91 3.50 -3.74
N LEU A 277 15.16 3.27 -3.35
CA LEU A 277 16.29 4.12 -3.75
C LEU A 277 16.55 4.06 -5.25
N ILE A 278 16.43 2.89 -5.89
CA ILE A 278 16.58 2.73 -7.34
C ILE A 278 15.48 3.47 -8.09
N GLU A 279 14.22 3.33 -7.68
CA GLU A 279 13.08 4.02 -8.31
C GLU A 279 13.13 5.55 -8.11
N LYS A 280 13.97 6.06 -7.20
CA LYS A 280 14.24 7.49 -7.00
C LYS A 280 15.60 7.94 -7.53
N ASP A 281 16.22 7.16 -8.42
CA ASP A 281 17.54 7.40 -9.03
C ASP A 281 18.68 7.64 -8.01
N CYS A 282 18.53 7.14 -6.79
CA CYS A 282 19.53 7.19 -5.73
C CYS A 282 20.49 5.98 -5.77
N VAL A 283 20.97 5.63 -6.97
CA VAL A 283 21.65 4.35 -7.27
C VAL A 283 22.90 4.11 -6.41
N THR A 284 23.70 5.15 -6.13
CA THR A 284 24.90 5.02 -5.27
C THR A 284 24.53 4.57 -3.85
N SER A 285 23.46 5.14 -3.28
CA SER A 285 22.96 4.76 -1.96
C SER A 285 22.35 3.37 -1.99
N ALA A 286 21.62 3.03 -3.07
CA ALA A 286 21.04 1.70 -3.26
C ALA A 286 22.13 0.61 -3.24
N GLN A 287 23.25 0.80 -3.93
CA GLN A 287 24.35 -0.17 -3.93
C GLN A 287 24.91 -0.48 -2.53
N ASN A 288 24.92 0.50 -1.62
CA ASN A 288 25.33 0.25 -0.23
C ASN A 288 24.32 -0.68 0.48
N VAL A 289 23.03 -0.41 0.31
CA VAL A 289 21.95 -1.23 0.88
C VAL A 289 21.92 -2.63 0.25
N ILE A 290 22.13 -2.75 -1.06
CA ILE A 290 22.21 -4.02 -1.77
C ILE A 290 23.33 -4.90 -1.21
N ARG A 291 24.54 -4.35 -0.99
CA ARG A 291 25.65 -5.12 -0.39
C ARG A 291 25.32 -5.62 1.02
N LYS A 292 24.58 -4.82 1.80
CA LYS A 292 24.09 -5.20 3.12
C LYS A 292 23.04 -6.32 3.02
N ALA A 293 22.15 -6.25 2.04
CA ALA A 293 21.16 -7.30 1.76
C ALA A 293 21.82 -8.60 1.32
N GLU A 294 22.83 -8.55 0.45
CA GLU A 294 23.63 -9.73 0.03
C GLU A 294 24.32 -10.39 1.21
N ALA A 295 24.93 -9.60 2.10
CA ALA A 295 25.56 -10.12 3.32
C ALA A 295 24.54 -10.80 4.23
N ALA A 296 23.38 -10.18 4.46
CA ALA A 296 22.31 -10.75 5.27
C ALA A 296 21.70 -12.02 4.64
N LEU A 297 21.59 -12.07 3.30
CA LEU A 297 21.12 -13.25 2.57
C LEU A 297 22.06 -14.45 2.75
N ALA A 298 23.36 -14.21 2.86
CA ALA A 298 24.35 -15.28 3.04
C ALA A 298 24.13 -16.08 4.34
N ASP A 299 23.58 -15.43 5.37
CA ASP A 299 23.27 -16.04 6.67
C ASP A 299 22.03 -16.97 6.63
N LEU A 300 21.22 -16.90 5.59
CA LEU A 300 20.05 -17.77 5.42
C LEU A 300 20.47 -19.18 4.98
N GLY A 301 19.77 -20.19 5.50
CA GLY A 301 19.87 -21.58 5.02
C GLY A 301 19.41 -21.71 3.56
N ASP A 302 19.79 -22.80 2.89
CA ASP A 302 19.32 -23.07 1.53
C ASP A 302 17.81 -23.39 1.56
N SER A 303 17.00 -22.48 1.02
CA SER A 303 15.53 -22.54 1.00
C SER A 303 14.99 -21.89 -0.28
N GLU A 304 13.73 -22.18 -0.64
CA GLU A 304 13.07 -21.52 -1.77
C GLU A 304 12.94 -20.00 -1.54
N GLU A 305 12.63 -19.57 -0.32
CA GLU A 305 12.59 -18.14 0.05
C GLU A 305 13.94 -17.45 -0.18
N LYS A 306 15.07 -18.10 0.14
CA LYS A 306 16.41 -17.55 -0.13
C LYS A 306 16.63 -17.35 -1.63
N LYS A 307 16.16 -18.28 -2.47
CA LYS A 307 16.28 -18.17 -3.94
C LYS A 307 15.43 -17.04 -4.49
N GLU A 308 14.22 -16.84 -3.96
CA GLU A 308 13.36 -15.72 -4.34
C GLU A 308 13.94 -14.35 -3.93
N LEU A 309 14.47 -14.25 -2.70
CA LEU A 309 15.17 -13.05 -2.25
C LEU A 309 16.45 -12.80 -3.04
N TYR A 310 17.18 -13.86 -3.43
CA TYR A 310 18.34 -13.76 -4.31
C TYR A 310 17.98 -13.14 -5.66
N LEU A 311 16.92 -13.62 -6.33
CA LEU A 311 16.47 -13.05 -7.60
C LEU A 311 16.05 -11.58 -7.45
N SER A 312 15.39 -11.24 -6.35
CA SER A 312 15.02 -9.86 -6.03
C SER A 312 16.26 -8.97 -5.85
N ILE A 313 17.30 -9.45 -5.16
CA ILE A 313 18.60 -8.76 -5.07
C ILE A 313 19.25 -8.60 -6.44
N GLN A 314 19.22 -9.65 -7.28
CA GLN A 314 19.79 -9.59 -8.61
C GLN A 314 19.11 -8.54 -9.49
N ARG A 315 17.78 -8.33 -9.36
CA ARG A 315 17.08 -7.23 -10.05
C ARG A 315 17.73 -5.89 -9.71
N GLU A 316 17.90 -5.61 -8.42
CA GLU A 316 18.45 -4.32 -7.98
C GLU A 316 19.92 -4.13 -8.39
N ILE A 317 20.71 -5.22 -8.42
CA ILE A 317 22.08 -5.20 -8.94
C ILE A 317 22.10 -4.90 -10.44
N ILE A 318 21.27 -5.60 -11.23
CA ILE A 318 21.22 -5.44 -12.68
C ILE A 318 20.85 -4.01 -13.05
N VAL A 319 19.81 -3.45 -12.45
CA VAL A 319 19.38 -2.06 -12.68
C VAL A 319 20.49 -1.08 -12.30
N SER A 320 21.17 -1.31 -11.17
CA SER A 320 22.33 -0.50 -10.77
C SER A 320 23.51 -0.62 -11.74
N ASP A 321 23.80 -1.82 -12.22
CA ASP A 321 24.93 -2.07 -13.12
C ASP A 321 24.67 -1.51 -14.52
N VAL A 322 23.41 -1.45 -14.98
CA VAL A 322 23.01 -0.71 -16.20
C VAL A 322 23.35 0.77 -16.05
N TYR A 323 22.96 1.38 -14.93
CA TYR A 323 23.28 2.79 -14.64
C TYR A 323 24.80 3.07 -14.67
N TYR A 324 25.62 2.14 -14.16
CA TYR A 324 27.09 2.26 -14.20
C TYR A 324 27.74 1.67 -15.46
N LYS A 325 26.96 1.18 -16.42
CA LYS A 325 27.43 0.60 -17.69
C LYS A 325 28.39 -0.58 -17.52
N LYS A 326 28.14 -1.46 -16.55
CA LYS A 326 28.96 -2.66 -16.29
C LYS A 326 28.48 -3.88 -17.09
N TRP A 327 28.55 -3.79 -18.41
CA TRP A 327 27.95 -4.78 -19.32
C TRP A 327 28.51 -6.19 -19.16
N ASP A 328 29.83 -6.34 -19.00
CA ASP A 328 30.47 -7.64 -18.76
C ASP A 328 29.93 -8.34 -17.48
N ASP A 329 29.71 -7.56 -16.41
CA ASP A 329 29.16 -8.07 -15.16
C ASP A 329 27.69 -8.47 -15.32
N ILE A 330 26.91 -7.68 -16.06
CA ILE A 330 25.49 -7.96 -16.35
C ILE A 330 25.35 -9.27 -17.12
N GLU A 331 26.10 -9.46 -18.21
CA GLU A 331 26.05 -10.69 -19.01
C GLU A 331 26.37 -11.93 -18.17
N LYS A 332 27.39 -11.83 -17.32
CA LYS A 332 27.78 -12.93 -16.44
C LYS A 332 26.65 -13.26 -15.46
N ARG A 333 26.05 -12.24 -14.85
CA ARG A 333 24.94 -12.42 -13.90
C ARG A 333 23.69 -12.99 -14.57
N GLN A 334 23.32 -12.53 -15.77
CA GLN A 334 22.17 -13.10 -16.48
C GLN A 334 22.34 -14.61 -16.73
N LYS A 335 23.55 -15.04 -17.09
CA LYS A 335 23.86 -16.47 -17.26
C LYS A 335 23.70 -17.23 -15.95
N GLU A 336 24.22 -16.69 -14.84
CA GLU A 336 24.10 -17.28 -13.50
C GLU A 336 22.63 -17.36 -13.04
N ILE A 337 21.87 -16.28 -13.22
CA ILE A 337 20.43 -16.20 -12.89
C ILE A 337 19.64 -17.24 -13.69
N THR A 338 19.86 -17.31 -15.00
CA THR A 338 19.17 -18.26 -15.88
C THR A 338 19.45 -19.72 -15.50
N GLN A 339 20.68 -20.04 -15.09
CA GLN A 339 21.06 -21.40 -14.68
C GLN A 339 20.47 -21.81 -13.32
N ASN A 340 20.30 -20.85 -12.41
CA ASN A 340 19.87 -21.12 -11.04
C ASN A 340 18.35 -20.96 -10.81
N THR A 341 17.62 -20.46 -11.80
CA THR A 341 16.17 -20.25 -11.69
C THR A 341 15.40 -21.55 -11.92
N ASN A 342 14.48 -21.88 -11.01
CA ASN A 342 13.49 -22.93 -11.26
C ASN A 342 12.28 -22.37 -12.01
N PHE A 343 12.26 -22.49 -13.34
CA PHE A 343 11.17 -21.98 -14.18
C PHE A 343 9.80 -22.65 -13.96
N SER A 344 9.76 -23.80 -13.30
CA SER A 344 8.50 -24.48 -12.95
C SER A 344 7.88 -23.93 -11.65
N ASN A 345 8.62 -23.14 -10.88
CA ASN A 345 8.09 -22.41 -9.72
C ASN A 345 7.54 -21.05 -10.22
N GLU A 346 6.25 -20.81 -10.00
CA GLU A 346 5.56 -19.57 -10.42
C GLU A 346 6.31 -18.30 -9.99
N ARG A 347 6.68 -18.21 -8.71
CA ARG A 347 7.28 -16.99 -8.15
C ARG A 347 8.67 -16.72 -8.70
N GLN A 348 9.50 -17.76 -8.85
CA GLN A 348 10.83 -17.61 -9.44
C GLN A 348 10.77 -17.29 -10.94
N SER A 349 9.81 -17.88 -11.65
CA SER A 349 9.52 -17.60 -13.06
C SER A 349 9.15 -16.12 -13.25
N GLU A 350 8.27 -15.59 -12.40
CA GLU A 350 7.90 -14.16 -12.38
C GLU A 350 9.07 -13.26 -12.05
N LEU A 351 9.85 -13.58 -11.00
CA LEU A 351 11.01 -12.78 -10.61
C LEU A 351 12.11 -12.76 -11.68
N TYR A 352 12.32 -13.87 -12.39
CA TYR A 352 13.23 -13.94 -13.53
C TYR A 352 12.82 -12.98 -14.65
N ALA A 353 11.55 -13.03 -15.07
CA ALA A 353 11.02 -12.14 -16.08
C ALA A 353 11.11 -10.67 -15.62
N TYR A 354 10.84 -10.41 -14.34
CA TYR A 354 10.93 -9.08 -13.75
C TYR A 354 12.36 -8.51 -13.74
N VAL A 355 13.38 -9.34 -13.49
CA VAL A 355 14.79 -8.93 -13.59
C VAL A 355 15.11 -8.45 -15.01
N LEU A 356 14.73 -9.24 -16.02
CA LEU A 356 15.01 -8.90 -17.41
C LEU A 356 14.26 -7.64 -17.84
N PHE A 357 12.97 -7.55 -17.51
CA PHE A 357 12.16 -6.37 -17.81
C PHE A 357 12.70 -5.11 -17.14
N SER A 358 13.09 -5.18 -15.86
CA SER A 358 13.66 -4.03 -15.15
C SER A 358 14.97 -3.56 -15.78
N GLY A 359 15.80 -4.49 -16.28
CA GLY A 359 17.01 -4.15 -17.03
C GLY A 359 16.69 -3.44 -18.35
N ALA A 360 15.70 -3.94 -19.10
CA ALA A 360 15.26 -3.31 -20.35
C ALA A 360 14.70 -1.89 -20.11
N LEU A 361 13.85 -1.73 -19.09
CA LEU A 361 13.30 -0.44 -18.69
C LEU A 361 14.42 0.54 -18.30
N LYS A 362 15.42 0.10 -17.52
CA LYS A 362 16.53 0.98 -17.15
C LYS A 362 17.38 1.39 -18.36
N CYS A 363 17.58 0.50 -19.34
CA CYS A 363 18.26 0.86 -20.59
C CYS A 363 17.47 1.92 -21.38
N GLN A 364 16.14 1.85 -21.38
CA GLN A 364 15.29 2.87 -22.02
C GLN A 364 15.45 4.23 -21.31
N GLU A 365 15.33 4.25 -19.98
CA GLU A 365 15.47 5.48 -19.16
C GLU A 365 16.84 6.15 -19.29
N THR A 366 17.91 5.35 -19.37
CA THR A 366 19.29 5.84 -19.46
C THR A 366 19.74 6.12 -20.91
N LEU A 367 18.83 5.96 -21.88
CA LEU A 367 19.09 6.13 -23.31
C LEU A 367 20.22 5.22 -23.83
N GLU A 368 20.42 4.06 -23.22
CA GLU A 368 21.35 3.03 -23.68
C GLU A 368 20.73 2.23 -24.82
N TRP A 369 20.31 2.95 -25.86
CA TRP A 369 19.64 2.45 -27.07
C TRP A 369 20.60 1.81 -28.06
N SER A 370 21.89 1.70 -27.73
CA SER A 370 22.79 0.86 -28.51
C SER A 370 22.15 -0.53 -28.59
N GLY A 371 21.81 -0.95 -29.81
CA GLY A 371 20.98 -2.14 -30.03
C GLY A 371 21.52 -3.41 -29.37
N GLU A 372 22.77 -3.45 -28.94
CA GLU A 372 23.34 -4.58 -28.19
C GLU A 372 22.81 -4.71 -26.75
N HIS A 373 22.71 -3.62 -25.99
CA HIS A 373 22.47 -3.70 -24.53
C HIS A 373 20.99 -3.83 -24.16
N LEU A 374 20.11 -3.05 -24.80
CA LEU A 374 18.67 -3.17 -24.61
C LEU A 374 18.19 -4.54 -25.13
N LEU A 375 18.63 -4.94 -26.33
CA LEU A 375 18.19 -6.19 -26.92
C LEU A 375 18.66 -7.42 -26.14
N MET A 376 19.80 -7.36 -25.44
CA MET A 376 20.20 -8.43 -24.53
C MET A 376 19.09 -8.80 -23.53
N PHE A 377 18.36 -7.82 -22.99
CA PHE A 377 17.25 -8.09 -22.07
C PHE A 377 15.96 -8.47 -22.79
N THR A 378 15.60 -7.76 -23.85
CA THR A 378 14.33 -7.98 -24.56
C THR A 378 14.33 -9.29 -25.35
N ASP A 379 15.47 -9.65 -25.96
CA ASP A 379 15.63 -10.91 -26.68
C ASP A 379 15.64 -12.10 -25.69
N ALA A 380 16.22 -11.93 -24.50
CA ALA A 380 16.14 -12.96 -23.46
C ALA A 380 14.69 -13.21 -22.99
N LEU A 381 13.86 -12.16 -22.90
CA LEU A 381 12.43 -12.29 -22.63
C LEU A 381 11.66 -12.91 -23.80
N GLN A 382 12.02 -12.57 -25.05
CA GLN A 382 11.45 -13.16 -26.26
C GLN A 382 11.76 -14.67 -26.33
N ASP A 383 13.03 -15.06 -26.17
CA ASP A 383 13.47 -16.47 -26.11
C ASP A 383 12.73 -17.24 -25.01
N TYR A 384 12.53 -16.60 -23.87
CA TYR A 384 11.81 -17.17 -22.74
C TYR A 384 10.32 -17.39 -23.05
N ALA A 385 9.64 -16.44 -23.69
CA ALA A 385 8.25 -16.60 -24.14
C ALA A 385 8.11 -17.66 -25.25
N GLU A 386 9.07 -17.71 -26.19
CA GLU A 386 9.09 -18.72 -27.26
C GLU A 386 9.32 -20.13 -26.72
N ASP A 387 10.20 -20.28 -25.72
CA ASP A 387 10.44 -21.56 -25.07
C ASP A 387 9.21 -22.07 -24.33
N TYR A 388 8.42 -21.17 -23.73
CA TYR A 388 7.12 -21.49 -23.15
C TYR A 388 6.14 -21.94 -24.23
N ALA A 389 5.95 -21.14 -25.28
CA ALA A 389 5.01 -21.43 -26.37
C ALA A 389 5.35 -22.73 -27.11
N ALA A 390 6.64 -23.03 -27.28
CA ALA A 390 7.13 -24.26 -27.90
C ALA A 390 7.16 -25.48 -26.95
N GLY A 391 6.87 -25.29 -25.65
CA GLY A 391 6.91 -26.35 -24.64
C GLY A 391 8.31 -26.95 -24.43
N ARG A 392 9.37 -26.17 -24.67
CA ARG A 392 10.77 -26.65 -24.58
C ARG A 392 11.24 -26.85 -23.13
N ARG A 393 10.63 -26.12 -22.18
CA ARG A 393 10.86 -26.23 -20.74
C ARG A 393 9.54 -26.03 -19.97
N GLY A 394 9.45 -26.60 -18.78
CA GLY A 394 8.33 -26.36 -17.86
C GLY A 394 8.42 -24.95 -17.28
N ILE A 395 7.96 -23.96 -18.04
CA ILE A 395 7.87 -22.56 -17.63
C ILE A 395 6.47 -22.27 -17.10
N TYR A 396 6.39 -21.64 -15.93
CA TYR A 396 5.18 -21.01 -15.48
C TYR A 396 5.07 -19.60 -16.07
N PHE A 397 4.02 -19.34 -16.86
CA PHE A 397 3.84 -18.09 -17.61
C PHE A 397 2.46 -17.51 -17.28
N ASN A 398 2.43 -16.60 -16.31
CA ASN A 398 1.21 -15.90 -15.86
C ASN A 398 1.08 -14.51 -16.52
N ASP A 399 -0.01 -13.82 -16.20
CA ASP A 399 -0.32 -12.51 -16.78
C ASP A 399 0.78 -11.46 -16.51
N LYS A 400 1.48 -11.52 -15.36
CA LYS A 400 2.60 -10.62 -15.06
C LYS A 400 3.81 -10.89 -15.93
N VAL A 401 4.19 -12.16 -16.08
CA VAL A 401 5.26 -12.56 -17.00
C VAL A 401 4.94 -12.12 -18.42
N HIS A 402 3.69 -12.30 -18.84
CA HIS A 402 3.21 -11.87 -20.14
C HIS A 402 3.29 -10.35 -20.31
N TYR A 403 2.88 -9.59 -19.30
CA TYR A 403 3.03 -8.14 -19.28
C TYR A 403 4.49 -7.71 -19.43
N TYR A 404 5.41 -8.28 -18.63
CA TYR A 404 6.84 -7.96 -18.72
C TYR A 404 7.41 -8.23 -20.12
N TYR A 405 6.99 -9.33 -20.74
CA TYR A 405 7.38 -9.66 -22.12
C TYR A 405 6.83 -8.64 -23.14
N LEU A 406 5.52 -8.39 -23.14
CA LEU A 406 4.92 -7.46 -24.12
C LEU A 406 5.41 -6.02 -23.92
N HIS A 407 5.63 -5.60 -22.68
CA HIS A 407 6.16 -4.27 -22.39
C HIS A 407 7.62 -4.15 -22.85
N ALA A 408 8.47 -5.12 -22.52
CA ALA A 408 9.84 -5.15 -23.05
C ALA A 408 9.87 -5.14 -24.60
N LYS A 409 8.92 -5.82 -25.24
CA LYS A 409 8.77 -5.83 -26.69
C LYS A 409 8.31 -4.49 -27.26
N LEU A 410 7.43 -3.77 -26.56
CA LEU A 410 7.07 -2.40 -26.92
C LEU A 410 8.30 -1.49 -26.91
N ILE A 411 9.11 -1.57 -25.83
CA ILE A 411 10.34 -0.79 -25.68
C ILE A 411 11.33 -1.09 -26.82
N SER A 412 11.60 -2.36 -27.11
CA SER A 412 12.51 -2.71 -28.22
C SER A 412 11.94 -2.32 -29.58
N THR A 413 10.62 -2.42 -29.78
CA THR A 413 9.94 -2.00 -31.02
C THR A 413 10.10 -0.50 -31.24
N GLU A 414 9.89 0.33 -30.22
CA GLU A 414 10.11 1.78 -30.29
C GLU A 414 11.54 2.13 -30.71
N VAL A 415 12.53 1.56 -30.02
CA VAL A 415 13.95 1.84 -30.27
C VAL A 415 14.38 1.35 -31.66
N THR A 416 14.00 0.13 -32.03
CA THR A 416 14.36 -0.44 -33.33
C THR A 416 13.63 0.23 -34.48
N ALA A 417 12.34 0.57 -34.33
CA ALA A 417 11.58 1.35 -35.31
C ALA A 417 12.19 2.74 -35.53
N THR A 418 12.58 3.42 -34.45
CA THR A 418 13.29 4.71 -34.52
C THR A 418 14.60 4.57 -35.30
N GLY A 419 15.42 3.57 -34.97
CA GLY A 419 16.69 3.31 -35.67
C GLY A 419 16.49 2.97 -37.15
N ALA A 420 15.50 2.14 -37.47
CA ALA A 420 15.16 1.78 -38.85
C ALA A 420 14.64 2.98 -39.64
N PHE A 421 13.81 3.83 -39.02
CA PHE A 421 13.31 5.07 -39.63
C PHE A 421 14.46 6.02 -39.97
N LEU A 422 15.37 6.26 -39.03
CA LEU A 422 16.58 7.07 -39.25
C LEU A 422 17.50 6.51 -40.33
N ALA A 423 17.52 5.19 -40.50
CA ALA A 423 18.27 4.50 -41.56
C ALA A 423 17.53 4.42 -42.92
N GLY A 424 16.33 5.01 -43.04
CA GLY A 424 15.52 4.97 -44.26
C GLY A 424 14.84 3.61 -44.53
N MET A 425 14.76 2.73 -43.54
CA MET A 425 14.17 1.39 -43.62
C MET A 425 12.74 1.36 -43.05
N ARG A 426 11.90 2.31 -43.49
CA ARG A 426 10.56 2.53 -42.92
C ARG A 426 9.67 1.29 -42.95
N GLU A 427 9.65 0.55 -44.05
CA GLU A 427 8.80 -0.65 -44.18
C GLU A 427 9.09 -1.71 -43.11
N ILE A 428 10.34 -1.80 -42.66
CA ILE A 428 10.75 -2.73 -41.60
C ILE A 428 10.22 -2.26 -40.25
N ALA A 429 10.35 -0.96 -39.95
CA ALA A 429 9.82 -0.35 -38.72
C ALA A 429 8.30 -0.58 -38.60
N LEU A 430 7.55 -0.33 -39.67
CA LEU A 430 6.10 -0.51 -39.69
C LEU A 430 5.71 -1.97 -39.48
N LYS A 431 6.44 -2.91 -40.08
CA LYS A 431 6.20 -4.34 -39.89
C LYS A 431 6.36 -4.77 -38.43
N TRP A 432 7.35 -4.23 -37.72
CA TRP A 432 7.53 -4.52 -36.29
C TRP A 432 6.39 -3.96 -35.44
N ILE A 433 5.99 -2.72 -35.70
CA ILE A 433 4.87 -2.07 -35.00
C ILE A 433 3.56 -2.84 -35.23
N ASP A 434 3.25 -3.18 -36.49
CA ASP A 434 2.03 -3.92 -36.84
C ASP A 434 2.02 -5.31 -36.21
N GLY A 435 3.17 -6.00 -36.22
CA GLY A 435 3.32 -7.30 -35.57
C GLY A 435 3.07 -7.24 -34.06
N LEU A 436 3.55 -6.19 -33.38
CA LEU A 436 3.28 -5.97 -31.96
C LEU A 436 1.80 -5.69 -31.68
N ILE A 437 1.16 -4.82 -32.48
CA ILE A 437 -0.27 -4.52 -32.34
C ILE A 437 -1.09 -5.80 -32.50
N ASP A 438 -0.82 -6.59 -33.53
CA ASP A 438 -1.52 -7.85 -33.78
C ASP A 438 -1.33 -8.83 -32.62
N GLU A 439 -0.11 -8.95 -32.09
CA GLU A 439 0.17 -9.82 -30.95
C GLU A 439 -0.61 -9.40 -29.70
N ILE A 440 -0.61 -8.11 -29.35
CA ILE A 440 -1.35 -7.62 -28.18
C ILE A 440 -2.86 -7.85 -28.37
N LYS A 441 -3.41 -7.57 -29.56
CA LYS A 441 -4.85 -7.73 -29.86
C LYS A 441 -5.33 -9.19 -29.84
N ASN A 442 -4.43 -10.15 -30.07
CA ASN A 442 -4.76 -11.58 -30.02
C ASN A 442 -4.84 -12.13 -28.59
N ASN A 443 -4.58 -11.31 -27.57
CA ASN A 443 -4.68 -11.69 -26.17
C ASN A 443 -6.00 -11.23 -25.53
N MET A 444 -6.35 -11.86 -24.41
CA MET A 444 -7.45 -11.36 -23.57
C MET A 444 -7.06 -9.99 -23.02
N MET A 445 -7.84 -8.97 -23.36
CA MET A 445 -7.54 -7.60 -22.97
C MET A 445 -7.72 -7.40 -21.46
N ILE A 446 -6.65 -6.95 -20.81
CA ILE A 446 -6.61 -6.51 -19.41
C ILE A 446 -6.07 -5.08 -19.36
N SER A 447 -6.15 -4.41 -18.20
CA SER A 447 -5.71 -3.02 -18.03
C SER A 447 -4.30 -2.76 -18.58
N ASP A 448 -3.37 -3.66 -18.26
CA ASP A 448 -1.97 -3.46 -18.60
C ASP A 448 -1.74 -3.62 -20.10
N PHE A 449 -2.41 -4.60 -20.73
CA PHE A 449 -2.31 -4.82 -22.18
C PHE A 449 -3.02 -3.73 -22.97
N ALA A 450 -4.08 -3.14 -22.42
CA ALA A 450 -4.74 -1.98 -23.00
C ALA A 450 -3.76 -0.81 -23.10
N GLY A 451 -3.00 -0.53 -22.03
CA GLY A 451 -1.95 0.49 -22.05
C GLY A 451 -0.87 0.21 -23.10
N LEU A 452 -0.40 -1.04 -23.20
CA LEU A 452 0.58 -1.43 -24.22
C LEU A 452 0.04 -1.32 -25.65
N LEU A 453 -1.23 -1.66 -25.89
CA LEU A 453 -1.89 -1.53 -27.19
C LEU A 453 -1.96 -0.06 -27.62
N VAL A 454 -2.38 0.82 -26.70
CA VAL A 454 -2.44 2.26 -26.96
C VAL A 454 -1.04 2.81 -27.23
N GLY A 455 -0.02 2.40 -26.47
CA GLY A 455 1.37 2.76 -26.72
C GLY A 455 1.86 2.31 -28.10
N ALA A 456 1.58 1.07 -28.52
CA ALA A 456 1.94 0.57 -29.84
C ALA A 456 1.22 1.35 -30.97
N ARG A 457 -0.02 1.79 -30.74
CA ARG A 457 -0.75 2.67 -31.68
C ARG A 457 -0.16 4.07 -31.74
N ALA A 458 0.31 4.63 -30.64
CA ALA A 458 1.03 5.90 -30.64
C ALA A 458 2.27 5.81 -31.55
N LEU A 459 3.04 4.72 -31.46
CA LEU A 459 4.14 4.44 -32.40
C LEU A 459 3.65 4.36 -33.85
N LYS A 460 2.53 3.66 -34.10
CA LYS A 460 1.95 3.55 -35.45
C LYS A 460 1.59 4.91 -36.03
N VAL A 461 0.92 5.78 -35.26
CA VAL A 461 0.58 7.14 -35.68
C VAL A 461 1.86 7.96 -35.96
N GLY A 462 2.87 7.86 -35.10
CA GLY A 462 4.11 8.63 -35.24
C GLY A 462 5.03 8.18 -36.38
N PHE A 463 5.00 6.90 -36.77
CA PHE A 463 5.92 6.35 -37.78
C PHE A 463 5.28 6.05 -39.14
N ASP A 464 3.95 6.07 -39.27
CA ASP A 464 3.23 5.69 -40.49
C ASP A 464 2.44 6.85 -41.12
N ASP A 465 2.99 7.46 -42.17
CA ASP A 465 2.35 8.56 -42.92
C ASP A 465 1.07 8.10 -43.65
N SER A 466 0.82 6.78 -43.73
CA SER A 466 -0.42 6.27 -44.31
C SER A 466 -1.59 6.24 -43.32
N VAL A 467 -1.33 6.48 -42.02
CA VAL A 467 -2.38 6.62 -41.02
C VAL A 467 -3.16 7.89 -41.29
N THR A 468 -4.45 7.73 -41.56
CA THR A 468 -5.36 8.84 -41.87
C THR A 468 -5.93 9.48 -40.60
N ASP A 469 -6.44 10.70 -40.71
CA ASP A 469 -7.17 11.35 -39.61
C ASP A 469 -8.36 10.51 -39.10
N GLU A 470 -9.03 9.77 -39.99
CA GLU A 470 -10.11 8.86 -39.61
C GLU A 470 -9.60 7.68 -38.75
N MET A 471 -8.43 7.12 -39.10
CA MET A 471 -7.80 6.06 -38.32
C MET A 471 -7.30 6.58 -36.96
N THR A 472 -6.69 7.76 -36.94
CA THR A 472 -6.26 8.41 -35.70
C THR A 472 -7.44 8.68 -34.78
N ALA A 473 -8.56 9.20 -35.30
CA ALA A 473 -9.78 9.42 -34.52
C ALA A 473 -10.33 8.10 -33.94
N ALA A 474 -10.33 7.01 -34.72
CA ALA A 474 -10.76 5.70 -34.24
C ALA A 474 -9.85 5.16 -33.12
N TYR A 475 -8.53 5.39 -33.20
CA TYR A 475 -7.62 4.99 -32.12
C TYR A 475 -7.83 5.78 -30.84
N LEU A 476 -8.12 7.08 -30.94
CA LEU A 476 -8.45 7.91 -29.78
C LEU A 476 -9.78 7.51 -29.13
N GLU A 477 -10.81 7.24 -29.94
CA GLU A 477 -12.10 6.74 -29.44
C GLU A 477 -11.93 5.41 -28.70
N GLU A 478 -11.15 4.47 -29.25
CA GLU A 478 -10.88 3.19 -28.58
C GLU A 478 -10.05 3.36 -27.30
N ALA A 479 -9.12 4.32 -27.25
CA ALA A 479 -8.38 4.63 -26.03
C ALA A 479 -9.31 5.18 -24.93
N ASP A 480 -10.26 6.05 -25.27
CA ASP A 480 -11.27 6.57 -24.34
C ASP A 480 -12.20 5.46 -23.82
N GLU A 481 -12.61 4.53 -24.70
CA GLU A 481 -13.38 3.34 -24.29
C GLU A 481 -12.59 2.46 -23.30
N LEU A 482 -11.30 2.27 -23.54
CA LEU A 482 -10.43 1.50 -22.65
C LEU A 482 -10.23 2.21 -21.31
N LEU A 483 -10.07 3.55 -21.29
CA LEU A 483 -9.98 4.34 -20.05
C LEU A 483 -11.27 4.26 -19.24
N ALA A 484 -12.43 4.23 -19.90
CA ALA A 484 -13.71 4.02 -19.23
C ALA A 484 -13.82 2.62 -18.61
N CYS A 485 -13.22 1.60 -19.24
CA CYS A 485 -13.18 0.23 -18.72
C CYS A 485 -12.15 0.05 -17.59
N TYR A 486 -11.03 0.75 -17.65
CA TYR A 486 -9.89 0.63 -16.73
C TYR A 486 -9.45 2.00 -16.18
N PRO A 487 -10.30 2.69 -15.39
CA PRO A 487 -10.06 4.08 -14.98
C PRO A 487 -8.85 4.26 -14.05
N ASP A 488 -8.43 3.20 -13.37
CA ASP A 488 -7.33 3.22 -12.39
C ASP A 488 -5.97 2.81 -12.99
N SER A 489 -5.88 2.59 -14.31
CA SER A 489 -4.63 2.15 -14.96
C SER A 489 -3.72 3.34 -15.30
N GLU A 490 -2.64 3.51 -14.52
CA GLU A 490 -1.64 4.56 -14.73
C GLU A 490 -0.96 4.45 -16.10
N LEU A 491 -0.55 3.24 -16.51
CA LEU A 491 0.09 3.00 -17.80
C LEU A 491 -0.84 3.33 -18.98
N LEU A 492 -2.12 2.96 -18.89
CA LEU A 492 -3.08 3.29 -19.93
C LEU A 492 -3.30 4.80 -20.03
N ALA A 493 -3.39 5.50 -18.90
CA ALA A 493 -3.48 6.95 -18.89
C ALA A 493 -2.24 7.61 -19.53
N GLU A 494 -1.03 7.18 -19.13
CA GLU A 494 0.23 7.63 -19.72
C GLU A 494 0.26 7.42 -21.24
N LYS A 495 -0.01 6.19 -21.71
CA LYS A 495 0.05 5.89 -23.15
C LYS A 495 -1.07 6.54 -23.95
N THR A 496 -2.21 6.82 -23.34
CA THR A 496 -3.26 7.61 -23.99
C THR A 496 -2.80 9.05 -24.18
N ILE A 497 -2.13 9.65 -23.19
CA ILE A 497 -1.50 10.98 -23.34
C ILE A 497 -0.48 10.95 -24.48
N ASP A 498 0.41 9.95 -24.53
CA ASP A 498 1.41 9.80 -25.61
C ASP A 498 0.74 9.73 -27.00
N LEU A 499 -0.37 8.99 -27.13
CA LEU A 499 -1.15 8.88 -28.36
C LEU A 499 -1.76 10.23 -28.75
N TRP A 500 -2.36 10.95 -27.80
CA TRP A 500 -2.92 12.28 -28.03
C TRP A 500 -1.85 13.27 -28.49
N GLU A 501 -0.70 13.31 -27.81
CA GLU A 501 0.42 14.19 -28.17
C GLU A 501 0.96 13.89 -29.57
N THR A 502 1.12 12.60 -29.89
CA THR A 502 1.60 12.15 -31.21
C THR A 502 0.60 12.50 -32.31
N ALA A 503 -0.70 12.22 -32.09
CA ALA A 503 -1.77 12.53 -33.03
C ALA A 503 -1.84 14.03 -33.36
N TYR A 504 -1.84 14.89 -32.34
CA TYR A 504 -1.86 16.34 -32.55
C TYR A 504 -0.57 16.87 -33.17
N GLY A 505 0.58 16.30 -32.81
CA GLY A 505 1.87 16.64 -33.40
C GLY A 505 1.90 16.38 -34.91
N GLU A 506 1.42 15.22 -35.35
CA GLU A 506 1.37 14.86 -36.77
C GLU A 506 0.31 15.66 -37.55
N GLN A 507 -0.87 15.91 -36.96
CA GLN A 507 -1.86 16.82 -37.55
C GLN A 507 -1.33 18.25 -37.71
N TYR A 508 -0.54 18.73 -36.75
CA TYR A 508 0.09 20.04 -36.86
C TYR A 508 1.12 20.09 -37.99
N LYS A 509 1.96 19.05 -38.15
CA LYS A 509 2.93 18.94 -39.25
C LYS A 509 2.23 18.88 -40.62
N SER A 510 1.08 18.22 -40.73
CA SER A 510 0.31 18.15 -41.97
C SER A 510 -0.31 19.51 -42.37
N LEU A 511 -0.74 20.29 -41.38
CA LEU A 511 -1.35 21.61 -41.57
C LEU A 511 -0.31 22.72 -41.84
N TYR A 512 0.92 22.58 -41.35
CA TYR A 512 1.99 23.59 -41.48
C TYR A 512 3.35 22.99 -41.88
N PRO A 513 3.51 22.51 -43.13
CA PRO A 513 4.71 21.77 -43.56
C PRO A 513 5.96 22.62 -43.84
N GLU A 514 5.90 23.96 -43.70
CA GLU A 514 7.01 24.89 -44.01
C GLU A 514 7.73 25.48 -42.78
N ILE A 515 7.43 24.98 -41.58
CA ILE A 515 8.22 25.20 -40.35
C ILE A 515 9.00 23.92 -40.06
#